data_AF-A0A654TGG6-F1
#
_entry.id   AF-A0A654TGG6-F1
#
_cell.length_a   1.000
_cell.length_b   1.000
_cell.length_c   1.000
_cell.angle_alpha   90.00
_cell.angle_beta   90.00
_cell.angle_gamma   90.00
#
_symmetry.space_group_name_H-M   'P 1'
#
loop_
_entity.id
_entity.type
_entity.pdbx_description
1 polymer ?
#
loop_
_entity_poly.entity_id
_entity_poly.type
_entity_poly.pdbx_seq_one_letter_code
_entity_poly.pdbx_strand_id
1 'polypeptide(L)'
;MAAAAGLASPIDVKSTAYNPLPNGTGNGLSAFYYALLLLLAGFTGSIVVSTLVDSMLGYVPAEFGPVYRFAEQVNISRFRTLLVKWAVMVVLALLTSGVYLAIAHGLGMPIPLGWQVWLYGVFAIIAVGVTSSSLIAVLGSMGLLVSMLIFVILGLPSAGATVPLEAVPAFFRWLAQFEPMHQVFLGVRSLLYLNGNADAGLSQALTMTSIGLIIGLLLGGFITHLYDRSSFHRIPGAVEMAIAVEHQAQYQARQSARESSSEQP
;
A
#
# COMPACT_ATOMS: atom_id res chain seq x y z
N MET A 1 -61.03 -12.98 34.26
CA MET A 1 -59.72 -12.30 34.33
C MET A 1 -58.75 -12.68 33.20
N ALA A 2 -58.76 -13.92 32.68
CA ALA A 2 -57.87 -14.30 31.56
C ALA A 2 -58.15 -13.58 30.22
N ALA A 3 -59.42 -13.28 29.90
CA ALA A 3 -59.79 -12.58 28.66
C ALA A 3 -59.33 -11.11 28.61
N ALA A 4 -59.17 -10.45 29.76
CA ALA A 4 -58.70 -9.06 29.83
C ALA A 4 -57.17 -8.94 29.62
N ALA A 5 -56.40 -9.97 30.00
CA ALA A 5 -54.95 -10.01 29.80
C ALA A 5 -54.57 -10.19 28.32
N GLY A 6 -55.36 -10.95 27.54
CA GLY A 6 -55.14 -11.10 26.10
C GLY A 6 -55.47 -9.86 25.27
N LEU A 7 -56.35 -8.98 25.78
CA LEU A 7 -56.69 -7.69 25.14
C LEU A 7 -55.70 -6.57 25.47
N ALA A 8 -54.93 -6.71 26.57
CA ALA A 8 -53.96 -5.69 27.01
C ALA A 8 -52.64 -5.74 26.21
N SER A 9 -52.33 -6.86 25.57
CA SER A 9 -51.16 -7.02 24.70
C SER A 9 -51.50 -8.00 23.56
N PRO A 10 -52.38 -7.60 22.61
CA PRO A 10 -52.90 -8.49 21.57
C PRO A 10 -51.85 -8.87 20.52
N ILE A 11 -50.68 -8.22 20.53
CA ILE A 11 -49.59 -8.44 19.58
C ILE A 11 -48.30 -8.66 20.37
N ASP A 12 -47.79 -9.89 20.30
CA ASP A 12 -46.44 -10.24 20.75
C ASP A 12 -45.45 -9.93 19.62
N VAL A 13 -44.84 -8.72 19.67
CA VAL A 13 -43.86 -8.28 18.67
C VAL A 13 -42.52 -8.96 18.95
N LYS A 14 -42.31 -10.11 18.29
CA LYS A 14 -40.99 -10.78 18.29
C LYS A 14 -40.09 -10.15 17.22
N SER A 15 -39.31 -9.16 17.62
CA SER A 15 -38.23 -8.64 16.79
C SER A 15 -37.10 -9.66 16.73
N THR A 16 -36.93 -10.31 15.59
CA THR A 16 -35.77 -11.17 15.30
C THR A 16 -34.94 -10.51 14.22
N ALA A 17 -33.61 -10.59 14.34
CA ALA A 17 -32.72 -10.05 13.32
C ALA A 17 -32.95 -10.82 12.01
N TYR A 18 -33.29 -10.10 10.95
CA TYR A 18 -33.39 -10.69 9.61
C TYR A 18 -31.97 -11.06 9.15
N ASN A 19 -31.72 -12.37 9.02
CA ASN A 19 -30.42 -12.96 8.66
C ASN A 19 -29.27 -12.60 9.63
N PRO A 20 -29.27 -13.16 10.86
CA PRO A 20 -28.24 -12.86 11.84
C PRO A 20 -26.85 -13.27 11.31
N LEU A 21 -25.88 -12.38 11.45
CA LEU A 21 -24.50 -12.66 11.05
C LEU A 21 -23.96 -13.83 11.88
N PRO A 22 -23.20 -14.76 11.27
CA PRO A 22 -22.59 -15.83 12.04
C PRO A 22 -21.60 -15.28 13.09
N ASN A 23 -21.34 -16.08 14.12
CA ASN A 23 -20.29 -15.80 15.09
C ASN A 23 -18.92 -15.66 14.39
N GLY A 24 -17.99 -14.90 14.98
CA GLY A 24 -16.66 -14.67 14.40
C GLY A 24 -16.61 -13.58 13.31
N THR A 25 -17.72 -12.90 13.01
CA THR A 25 -17.77 -11.79 12.03
C THR A 25 -17.47 -10.41 12.63
N GLY A 26 -17.36 -10.31 13.96
CA GLY A 26 -17.14 -9.05 14.67
C GLY A 26 -18.28 -8.05 14.47
N ASN A 27 -19.54 -8.50 14.54
CA ASN A 27 -20.74 -7.70 14.24
C ASN A 27 -20.71 -7.05 12.84
N GLY A 28 -20.13 -7.74 11.86
CA GLY A 28 -19.98 -7.24 10.50
C GLY A 28 -18.69 -6.47 10.23
N LEU A 29 -17.96 -6.03 11.27
CA LEU A 29 -16.74 -5.23 11.12
C LEU A 29 -15.55 -6.01 10.57
N SER A 30 -15.59 -7.35 10.56
CA SER A 30 -14.47 -8.14 10.01
C SER A 30 -14.19 -7.81 8.53
N ALA A 31 -15.19 -7.46 7.72
CA ALA A 31 -14.97 -7.01 6.34
C ALA A 31 -14.18 -5.70 6.26
N PHE A 32 -14.41 -4.77 7.19
CA PHE A 32 -13.65 -3.52 7.28
C PHE A 32 -12.20 -3.76 7.68
N TYR A 33 -11.97 -4.53 8.75
CA TYR A 33 -10.61 -4.84 9.18
C TYR A 33 -9.85 -5.66 8.14
N TYR A 34 -10.52 -6.59 7.46
CA TYR A 34 -9.92 -7.36 6.37
C TYR A 34 -9.53 -6.45 5.20
N ALA A 35 -10.42 -5.53 4.78
CA ALA A 35 -10.10 -4.53 3.75
C ALA A 35 -8.94 -3.62 4.16
N LEU A 36 -8.91 -3.18 5.42
CA LEU A 36 -7.82 -2.36 5.97
C LEU A 36 -6.49 -3.13 5.93
N LEU A 37 -6.48 -4.41 6.29
CA LEU A 37 -5.29 -5.26 6.19
C LEU A 37 -4.79 -5.38 4.75
N LEU A 38 -5.68 -5.59 3.78
CA LEU A 38 -5.30 -5.64 2.36
C LEU A 38 -4.67 -4.32 1.89
N LEU A 39 -5.24 -3.19 2.30
CA LEU A 39 -4.75 -1.88 1.93
C LEU A 39 -3.38 -1.60 2.55
N LEU A 40 -3.22 -1.89 3.84
CA LEU A 40 -1.96 -1.77 4.56
C LEU A 40 -0.90 -2.71 3.98
N ALA A 41 -1.26 -3.94 3.62
CA ALA A 41 -0.35 -4.87 2.94
C ALA A 41 0.15 -4.31 1.60
N GLY A 42 -0.73 -3.70 0.80
CA GLY A 42 -0.34 -3.05 -0.44
C GLY A 42 0.59 -1.85 -0.19
N PHE A 43 0.20 -0.94 0.70
CA PHE A 43 0.96 0.27 1.00
C PHE A 43 2.30 -0.04 1.69
N THR A 44 2.27 -0.72 2.84
CA THR A 44 3.48 -1.11 3.57
C THR A 44 4.34 -2.07 2.75
N GLY A 45 3.73 -3.00 2.03
CA GLY A 45 4.43 -3.87 1.09
C GLY A 45 5.18 -3.09 0.03
N SER A 46 4.59 -2.03 -0.54
CA SER A 46 5.28 -1.17 -1.51
C SER A 46 6.51 -0.47 -0.94
N ILE A 47 6.48 -0.08 0.34
CA ILE A 47 7.62 0.53 1.03
C ILE A 47 8.72 -0.50 1.18
N VAL A 48 8.39 -1.67 1.74
CA VAL A 48 9.34 -2.77 1.95
C VAL A 48 9.94 -3.26 0.64
N VAL A 49 9.13 -3.43 -0.40
CA VAL A 49 9.60 -3.81 -1.74
C VAL A 49 10.49 -2.72 -2.33
N SER A 50 10.13 -1.45 -2.18
CA SER A 50 10.96 -0.36 -2.68
C SER A 50 12.31 -0.32 -1.99
N THR A 51 12.35 -0.38 -0.66
CA THR A 51 13.60 -0.37 0.11
C THR A 51 14.45 -1.61 -0.16
N LEU A 52 13.83 -2.80 -0.24
CA LEU A 52 14.52 -4.06 -0.53
C LEU A 52 15.14 -4.04 -1.93
N VAL A 53 14.38 -3.64 -2.95
CA VAL A 53 14.90 -3.58 -4.33
C VAL A 53 15.98 -2.52 -4.45
N ASP A 54 15.81 -1.35 -3.84
CA ASP A 54 16.82 -0.28 -3.88
C ASP A 54 18.10 -0.68 -3.13
N SER A 55 17.97 -1.47 -2.05
CA SER A 55 19.08 -2.05 -1.32
C SER A 55 19.82 -3.13 -2.12
N MET A 56 19.10 -4.04 -2.78
CA MET A 56 19.68 -5.07 -3.66
C MET A 56 20.40 -4.50 -4.88
N LEU A 57 19.97 -3.33 -5.36
CA LEU A 57 20.57 -2.64 -6.51
C LEU A 57 21.69 -1.65 -6.14
N GLY A 58 22.04 -1.53 -4.85
CA GLY A 58 23.12 -0.67 -4.38
C GLY A 58 22.80 0.83 -4.33
N TYR A 59 21.52 1.23 -4.47
CA TYR A 59 21.09 2.63 -4.35
C TYR A 59 20.93 3.08 -2.90
N VAL A 60 20.76 2.14 -1.97
CA VAL A 60 20.73 2.37 -0.52
C VAL A 60 21.71 1.39 0.13
N PRO A 61 22.63 1.82 1.01
CA PRO A 61 23.53 0.90 1.71
C PRO A 61 22.73 -0.19 2.42
N ALA A 62 22.98 -1.45 2.06
CA ALA A 62 22.37 -2.59 2.72
C ALA A 62 23.08 -2.81 4.07
N GLU A 63 22.60 -2.16 5.12
CA GLU A 63 23.10 -2.36 6.48
C GLU A 63 22.51 -3.65 7.08
N PHE A 64 23.04 -4.81 6.67
CA PHE A 64 22.81 -6.07 7.38
C PHE A 64 23.89 -6.25 8.47
N GLY A 65 23.66 -5.66 9.65
CA GLY A 65 24.54 -5.82 10.82
C GLY A 65 25.92 -5.13 10.68
N PRO A 66 26.99 -5.64 11.30
CA PRO A 66 28.30 -4.96 11.39
C PRO A 66 29.11 -4.91 10.07
N VAL A 67 28.55 -5.38 8.95
CA VAL A 67 29.27 -5.46 7.67
C VAL A 67 28.57 -4.60 6.63
N TYR A 68 29.15 -3.42 6.37
CA TYR A 68 28.79 -2.57 5.24
C TYR A 68 29.21 -3.26 3.93
N ARG A 69 28.24 -3.67 3.11
CA ARG A 69 28.49 -4.08 1.72
C ARG A 69 27.85 -3.06 0.80
N PHE A 70 28.66 -2.20 0.19
CA PHE A 70 28.28 -1.43 -0.97
C PHE A 70 28.14 -2.41 -2.14
N ALA A 71 26.91 -2.82 -2.47
CA ALA A 71 26.66 -3.54 -3.69
C ALA A 71 27.03 -2.63 -4.87
N GLU A 72 27.83 -3.15 -5.80
CA GLU A 72 28.29 -2.47 -7.00
C GLU A 72 27.07 -1.87 -7.73
N GLN A 73 27.05 -0.55 -7.95
CA GLN A 73 25.89 0.15 -8.53
C GLN A 73 25.63 -0.37 -9.95
N VAL A 74 24.68 -1.30 -10.08
CA VAL A 74 24.32 -1.84 -11.38
C VAL A 74 23.55 -0.74 -12.13
N ASN A 75 24.05 -0.34 -13.30
CA ASN A 75 23.39 0.65 -14.17
C ASN A 75 22.10 0.08 -14.76
N ILE A 76 21.05 0.00 -13.96
CA ILE A 76 19.71 -0.45 -14.37
C ILE A 76 18.84 0.79 -14.59
N SER A 77 18.19 0.84 -15.77
CA SER A 77 17.17 1.83 -16.10
C SER A 77 16.11 1.93 -15.00
N ARG A 78 15.67 3.16 -14.69
CA ARG A 78 14.64 3.41 -13.66
C ARG A 78 13.35 2.63 -13.92
N PHE A 79 13.01 2.44 -15.19
CA PHE A 79 11.83 1.67 -15.60
C PHE A 79 12.01 0.18 -15.31
N ARG A 80 13.20 -0.39 -15.55
CA ARG A 80 13.48 -1.80 -15.28
C ARG A 80 13.48 -2.09 -13.78
N THR A 81 14.01 -1.18 -12.96
CA THR A 81 13.90 -1.26 -11.50
C THR A 81 12.44 -1.24 -11.04
N LEU A 82 11.60 -0.39 -11.64
CA LEU A 82 10.18 -0.32 -11.32
C LEU A 82 9.44 -1.62 -11.69
N LEU A 83 9.75 -2.23 -12.85
CA LEU A 83 9.18 -3.53 -13.23
C LEU A 83 9.56 -4.64 -12.24
N VAL A 84 10.80 -4.65 -11.74
CA VAL A 84 11.21 -5.59 -10.68
C VAL A 84 10.41 -5.35 -9.41
N LYS A 85 10.22 -4.08 -8.98
CA LYS A 85 9.37 -3.75 -7.84
C LYS A 85 7.94 -4.29 -8.02
N TRP A 86 7.34 -4.09 -9.19
CA TRP A 86 6.01 -4.60 -9.48
C TRP A 86 5.94 -6.13 -9.47
N ALA A 87 6.93 -6.82 -10.04
CA ALA A 87 7.00 -8.28 -10.03
C ALA A 87 7.10 -8.85 -8.60
N VAL A 88 7.98 -8.28 -7.77
CA VAL A 88 8.10 -8.66 -6.35
C VAL A 88 6.80 -8.37 -5.61
N MET A 89 6.13 -7.25 -5.91
CA MET A 89 4.85 -6.89 -5.31
C MET A 89 3.74 -7.90 -5.63
N VAL A 90 3.71 -8.47 -6.84
CA VAL A 90 2.76 -9.53 -7.21
C VAL A 90 2.98 -10.79 -6.38
N VAL A 91 4.24 -11.21 -6.22
CA VAL A 91 4.58 -12.38 -5.38
C VAL A 91 4.19 -12.14 -3.93
N LEU A 92 4.52 -10.95 -3.40
CA LEU A 92 4.13 -10.56 -2.04
C LEU A 92 2.61 -10.58 -1.88
N ALA A 93 1.85 -10.07 -2.84
CA ALA A 93 0.39 -10.05 -2.79
C ALA A 93 -0.23 -11.45 -2.72
N LEU A 94 0.26 -12.39 -3.55
CA LEU A 94 -0.17 -13.80 -3.55
C LEU A 94 0.01 -14.43 -2.17
N LEU A 95 1.19 -14.24 -1.57
CA LEU A 95 1.54 -14.80 -0.26
C LEU A 95 0.75 -14.12 0.86
N THR A 96 0.75 -12.79 0.92
CA THR A 96 0.12 -12.03 2.00
C THR A 96 -1.39 -12.23 2.02
N SER A 97 -2.06 -12.24 0.86
CA SER A 97 -3.50 -12.52 0.80
C SER A 97 -3.81 -13.95 1.27
N GLY A 98 -2.97 -14.93 0.90
CA GLY A 98 -3.12 -16.31 1.37
C GLY A 98 -2.95 -16.43 2.88
N VAL A 99 -1.95 -15.76 3.45
CA VAL A 99 -1.72 -15.70 4.91
C VAL A 99 -2.89 -15.05 5.63
N TYR A 100 -3.43 -13.94 5.11
CA TYR A 100 -4.61 -13.30 5.71
C TYR A 100 -5.85 -14.18 5.69
N LEU A 101 -6.07 -14.91 4.60
CA LEU A 101 -7.15 -15.90 4.53
C LEU A 101 -6.97 -17.01 5.57
N ALA A 102 -5.74 -17.55 5.69
CA ALA A 102 -5.43 -18.60 6.66
C ALA A 102 -5.62 -18.14 8.11
N ILE A 103 -5.17 -16.93 8.44
CA ILE A 103 -5.36 -16.32 9.77
C ILE A 103 -6.85 -16.11 10.04
N ALA A 104 -7.60 -15.53 9.10
CA ALA A 104 -9.03 -15.30 9.26
C ALA A 104 -9.79 -16.61 9.50
N HIS A 105 -9.45 -17.67 8.75
CA HIS A 105 -10.01 -19.01 8.97
C HIS A 105 -9.64 -19.57 10.36
N GLY A 106 -8.38 -19.43 10.79
CA GLY A 106 -7.91 -19.86 12.10
C GLY A 106 -8.55 -19.11 13.28
N LEU A 107 -8.99 -17.87 13.06
CA LEU A 107 -9.74 -17.06 14.03
C LEU A 107 -11.24 -17.37 14.04
N GLY A 108 -11.70 -18.33 13.23
CA GLY A 108 -13.11 -18.73 13.17
C GLY A 108 -14.00 -17.76 12.40
N MET A 109 -13.44 -16.92 11.53
CA MET A 109 -14.22 -16.04 10.67
C MET A 109 -14.91 -16.87 9.55
N PRO A 110 -16.21 -16.70 9.31
CA PRO A 110 -16.90 -17.38 8.21
C PRO A 110 -16.50 -16.76 6.86
N ILE A 111 -15.94 -17.58 5.97
CA ILE A 111 -15.49 -17.13 4.65
C ILE A 111 -16.14 -18.03 3.58
N PRO A 112 -17.36 -17.71 3.13
CA PRO A 112 -18.11 -18.58 2.21
C PRO A 112 -17.43 -18.71 0.84
N LEU A 113 -16.82 -17.61 0.37
CA LEU A 113 -16.23 -17.51 -0.97
C LEU A 113 -14.70 -17.37 -0.89
N GLY A 114 -14.03 -18.28 -0.17
CA GLY A 114 -12.60 -18.17 0.16
C GLY A 114 -11.68 -17.96 -1.05
N TRP A 115 -11.92 -18.67 -2.16
CA TRP A 115 -11.14 -18.50 -3.39
C TRP A 115 -11.28 -17.09 -3.99
N GLN A 116 -12.49 -16.55 -3.99
CA GLN A 116 -12.77 -15.23 -4.57
C GLN A 116 -12.26 -14.11 -3.65
N VAL A 117 -12.37 -14.29 -2.33
CA VAL A 117 -11.78 -13.39 -1.34
C VAL A 117 -10.25 -13.35 -1.48
N TRP A 118 -9.61 -14.49 -1.71
CA TRP A 118 -8.18 -14.55 -2.00
C TRP A 118 -7.83 -13.81 -3.30
N LEU A 119 -8.49 -14.13 -4.43
CA LEU A 119 -8.23 -13.44 -5.71
C LEU A 119 -8.42 -11.93 -5.61
N TYR A 120 -9.52 -11.50 -4.97
CA TYR A 120 -9.78 -10.09 -4.76
C TYR A 120 -8.75 -9.44 -3.83
N GLY A 121 -8.32 -10.14 -2.78
CA GLY A 121 -7.27 -9.69 -1.88
C GLY A 121 -5.93 -9.50 -2.59
N VAL A 122 -5.52 -10.47 -3.40
CA VAL A 122 -4.34 -10.36 -4.28
C VAL A 122 -4.46 -9.15 -5.19
N PHE A 123 -5.60 -9.00 -5.85
CA PHE A 123 -5.85 -7.88 -6.76
C PHE A 123 -5.78 -6.51 -6.06
N ALA A 124 -6.40 -6.36 -4.90
CA ALA A 124 -6.37 -5.15 -4.10
C ALA A 124 -4.94 -4.80 -3.64
N ILE A 125 -4.19 -5.79 -3.12
CA ILE A 125 -2.79 -5.59 -2.69
C ILE A 125 -1.91 -5.17 -3.86
N ILE A 126 -2.08 -5.79 -5.04
CA ILE A 126 -1.35 -5.41 -6.27
C ILE A 126 -1.71 -3.98 -6.67
N ALA A 127 -2.99 -3.63 -6.75
CA ALA A 127 -3.44 -2.30 -7.15
C ALA A 127 -2.86 -1.20 -6.26
N VAL A 128 -2.96 -1.37 -4.94
CA VAL A 128 -2.41 -0.41 -3.97
C VAL A 128 -0.88 -0.41 -3.99
N GLY A 129 -0.25 -1.58 -4.03
CA GLY A 129 1.20 -1.71 -3.99
C GLY A 129 1.89 -1.16 -5.24
N VAL A 130 1.33 -1.41 -6.42
CA VAL A 130 1.80 -0.85 -7.70
C VAL A 130 1.60 0.67 -7.72
N THR A 131 0.44 1.16 -7.29
CA THR A 131 0.17 2.61 -7.25
C THR A 131 1.11 3.33 -6.28
N SER A 132 1.29 2.78 -5.08
CA SER A 132 2.17 3.36 -4.07
C SER A 132 3.65 3.30 -4.47
N SER A 133 4.13 2.18 -5.00
CA SER A 133 5.52 2.08 -5.51
C SER A 133 5.76 3.00 -6.70
N SER A 134 4.75 3.25 -7.54
CA SER A 134 4.81 4.21 -8.63
C SER A 134 4.91 5.66 -8.13
N LEU A 135 4.10 6.03 -7.12
CA LEU A 135 4.21 7.34 -6.47
C LEU A 135 5.59 7.56 -5.85
N ILE A 136 6.13 6.54 -5.16
CA ILE A 136 7.49 6.58 -4.59
C ILE A 136 8.54 6.73 -5.69
N ALA A 137 8.40 6.01 -6.82
CA ALA A 137 9.34 6.10 -7.93
C ALA A 137 9.33 7.48 -8.62
N VAL A 138 8.18 8.14 -8.67
CA VAL A 138 8.01 9.46 -9.31
C VAL A 138 8.40 10.61 -8.38
N LEU A 139 7.95 10.56 -7.12
CA LEU A 139 8.06 11.68 -6.18
C LEU A 139 9.13 11.47 -5.09
N GLY A 140 9.77 10.29 -5.03
CA GLY A 140 10.74 9.95 -3.99
C GLY A 140 10.09 9.87 -2.60
N SER A 141 10.73 10.49 -1.59
CA SER A 141 10.23 10.53 -0.21
C SER A 141 8.87 11.22 -0.09
N MET A 142 8.59 12.22 -0.93
CA MET A 142 7.27 12.86 -1.01
C MET A 142 6.19 11.90 -1.49
N GLY A 143 6.53 10.94 -2.36
CA GLY A 143 5.60 9.91 -2.82
C GLY A 143 5.09 9.05 -1.68
N LEU A 144 5.95 8.78 -0.69
CA LEU A 144 5.59 8.05 0.51
C LEU A 144 4.54 8.80 1.35
N LEU A 145 4.71 10.12 1.51
CA LEU A 145 3.74 10.98 2.21
C LEU A 145 2.41 11.07 1.46
N VAL A 146 2.45 11.21 0.14
CA VAL A 146 1.26 11.24 -0.71
C VAL A 146 0.50 9.92 -0.65
N SER A 147 1.20 8.79 -0.78
CA SER A 147 0.61 7.45 -0.63
C SER A 147 0.00 7.26 0.76
N MET A 148 0.70 7.67 1.83
CA MET A 148 0.17 7.60 3.19
C MET A 148 -1.11 8.43 3.34
N LEU A 149 -1.13 9.64 2.77
CA LEU A 149 -2.30 10.51 2.81
C LEU A 149 -3.49 9.87 2.10
N ILE A 150 -3.29 9.35 0.89
CA ILE A 150 -4.36 8.77 0.07
C ILE A 150 -4.87 7.44 0.67
N PHE A 151 -3.98 6.49 0.95
CA PHE A 151 -4.38 5.14 1.35
C PHE A 151 -4.69 5.04 2.84
N VAL A 152 -3.98 5.75 3.72
CA VAL A 152 -4.10 5.54 5.17
C VAL A 152 -4.95 6.64 5.80
N ILE A 153 -4.57 7.90 5.62
CA ILE A 153 -5.19 9.02 6.35
C ILE A 153 -6.61 9.28 5.83
N LEU A 154 -6.77 9.38 4.51
CA LEU A 154 -8.07 9.63 3.89
C LEU A 154 -8.94 8.36 3.83
N GLY A 155 -8.35 7.18 3.88
CA GLY A 155 -9.10 5.92 3.75
C GLY A 155 -10.04 5.62 4.92
N LEU A 156 -9.58 5.80 6.15
CA LEU A 156 -10.38 5.51 7.34
C LEU A 156 -11.70 6.30 7.43
N PRO A 157 -11.72 7.64 7.29
CA PRO A 157 -12.97 8.40 7.36
C PRO A 157 -13.88 8.17 6.15
N SER A 158 -13.31 7.74 5.02
CA SER A 158 -14.03 7.49 3.75
C SER A 158 -14.60 6.07 3.64
N ALA A 159 -14.17 5.14 4.49
CA ALA A 159 -14.50 3.72 4.34
C ALA A 159 -16.00 3.42 4.46
N GLY A 160 -16.76 4.21 5.23
CA GLY A 160 -18.20 4.02 5.42
C GLY A 160 -18.58 2.73 6.16
N ALA A 161 -17.66 2.19 6.98
CA ALA A 161 -17.82 0.88 7.62
C ALA A 161 -18.48 0.92 9.00
N THR A 162 -18.03 1.80 9.88
CA THR A 162 -18.56 1.96 11.25
C THR A 162 -19.61 3.06 11.34
N VAL A 163 -19.46 4.09 10.52
CA VAL A 163 -20.38 5.21 10.39
C VAL A 163 -20.91 5.20 8.95
N PRO A 164 -22.23 5.18 8.74
CA PRO A 164 -22.81 5.25 7.41
C PRO A 164 -22.33 6.50 6.64
N LEU A 165 -22.15 6.38 5.33
CA LEU A 165 -21.70 7.51 4.49
C LEU A 165 -22.69 8.69 4.51
N GLU A 166 -23.94 8.42 4.85
CA GLU A 166 -25.03 9.38 5.01
C GLU A 166 -24.85 10.25 6.26
N ALA A 167 -24.12 9.76 7.27
CA ALA A 167 -23.89 10.42 8.55
C ALA A 167 -22.55 11.17 8.63
N VAL A 168 -21.64 10.98 7.66
CA VAL A 168 -20.38 11.74 7.57
C VAL A 168 -20.56 13.03 6.75
N PRO A 169 -19.70 14.05 6.98
CA PRO A 169 -19.68 15.28 6.18
C PRO A 169 -19.62 15.02 4.67
N ALA A 170 -20.25 15.88 3.88
CA ALA A 170 -20.38 15.73 2.43
C ALA A 170 -19.03 15.54 1.71
N PHE A 171 -17.96 16.13 2.22
CA PHE A 171 -16.60 15.96 1.72
C PHE A 171 -16.15 14.48 1.70
N PHE A 172 -16.33 13.74 2.81
CA PHE A 172 -15.95 12.34 2.89
C PHE A 172 -16.87 11.43 2.06
N ARG A 173 -18.14 11.81 1.90
CA ARG A 173 -19.06 11.11 1.00
C ARG A 173 -18.65 11.24 -0.46
N TRP A 174 -18.20 12.42 -0.87
CA TRP A 174 -17.66 12.64 -2.22
C TRP A 174 -16.35 11.87 -2.41
N LEU A 175 -15.45 11.93 -1.43
CA LEU A 175 -14.18 11.23 -1.44
C LEU A 175 -14.35 9.71 -1.56
N ALA A 176 -15.29 9.13 -0.82
CA ALA A 176 -15.61 7.70 -0.85
C ALA A 176 -15.93 7.16 -2.25
N GLN A 177 -16.39 8.00 -3.20
CA GLN A 177 -16.70 7.55 -4.56
C GLN A 177 -15.49 7.00 -5.32
N PHE A 178 -14.29 7.48 -5.01
CA PHE A 178 -13.05 7.09 -5.69
C PHE A 178 -11.94 6.66 -4.73
N GLU A 179 -12.13 6.84 -3.43
CA GLU A 179 -11.13 6.51 -2.42
C GLU A 179 -10.88 4.98 -2.36
N PRO A 180 -9.62 4.52 -2.43
CA PRO A 180 -9.28 3.09 -2.52
C PRO A 180 -9.82 2.22 -1.38
N MET A 181 -9.74 2.67 -0.13
CA MET A 181 -10.21 1.92 1.05
C MET A 181 -11.71 1.64 0.97
N HIS A 182 -12.53 2.62 0.60
CA HIS A 182 -13.97 2.43 0.42
C HIS A 182 -14.26 1.37 -0.64
N GLN A 183 -13.56 1.41 -1.78
CA GLN A 183 -13.75 0.46 -2.86
C GLN A 183 -13.32 -0.96 -2.46
N VAL A 184 -12.17 -1.09 -1.78
CA VAL A 184 -11.72 -2.38 -1.24
C VAL A 184 -12.71 -2.93 -0.22
N PHE A 185 -13.23 -2.09 0.67
CA PHE A 185 -14.27 -2.47 1.63
C PHE A 185 -15.56 -2.98 0.97
N LEU A 186 -16.07 -2.28 -0.05
CA LEU A 186 -17.27 -2.73 -0.78
C LEU A 186 -17.08 -4.12 -1.40
N GLY A 187 -15.93 -4.37 -2.02
CA GLY A 187 -15.61 -5.67 -2.62
C GLY A 187 -15.51 -6.78 -1.58
N VAL A 188 -14.77 -6.56 -0.49
CA VAL A 188 -14.63 -7.53 0.61
C VAL A 188 -15.98 -7.81 1.27
N ARG A 189 -16.76 -6.77 1.55
CA ARG A 189 -18.11 -6.88 2.13
C ARG A 189 -19.04 -7.69 1.24
N SER A 190 -19.00 -7.46 -0.07
CA SER A 190 -19.81 -8.21 -1.03
C SER A 190 -19.45 -9.69 -1.02
N LEU A 191 -18.16 -10.02 -1.05
CA LEU A 191 -17.68 -11.41 -1.06
C LEU A 191 -17.93 -12.16 0.26
N LEU A 192 -17.83 -11.48 1.40
CA LEU A 192 -17.99 -12.12 2.70
C LEU A 192 -19.44 -12.28 3.12
N TYR A 193 -20.30 -11.29 2.83
CA TYR A 193 -21.65 -11.23 3.40
C TYR A 193 -22.77 -11.22 2.38
N LEU A 194 -22.49 -10.81 1.13
CA LEU A 194 -23.52 -10.61 0.10
C LEU A 194 -23.32 -11.57 -1.08
N ASN A 195 -22.69 -12.72 -0.82
CA ASN A 195 -22.49 -13.82 -1.77
C ASN A 195 -21.78 -13.41 -3.08
N GLY A 196 -20.99 -12.34 -3.05
CA GLY A 196 -20.29 -11.82 -4.23
C GLY A 196 -21.21 -11.24 -5.30
N ASN A 197 -22.41 -10.78 -4.93
CA ASN A 197 -23.34 -10.18 -5.89
C ASN A 197 -22.72 -8.93 -6.55
N ALA A 198 -22.80 -8.86 -7.88
CA ALA A 198 -22.26 -7.76 -8.68
C ALA A 198 -22.90 -6.41 -8.29
N ASP A 199 -24.22 -6.41 -8.08
CA ASP A 199 -25.00 -5.23 -7.69
C ASP A 199 -24.79 -4.81 -6.23
N ALA A 200 -24.23 -5.71 -5.41
CA ALA A 200 -23.95 -5.45 -4.00
C ALA A 200 -22.64 -4.65 -3.77
N GLY A 201 -22.01 -4.18 -4.85
CA GLY A 201 -20.78 -3.38 -4.84
C GLY A 201 -19.54 -4.10 -5.36
N LEU A 202 -19.62 -5.38 -5.72
CA LEU A 202 -18.46 -6.11 -6.25
C LEU A 202 -18.02 -5.57 -7.62
N SER A 203 -18.97 -5.28 -8.50
CA SER A 203 -18.68 -4.72 -9.85
C SER A 203 -17.97 -3.37 -9.75
N GLN A 204 -18.49 -2.49 -8.89
CA GLN A 204 -17.91 -1.18 -8.62
C GLN A 204 -16.51 -1.31 -8.01
N ALA A 205 -16.35 -2.17 -7.01
CA ALA A 205 -15.08 -2.40 -6.34
C ALA A 205 -14.00 -2.92 -7.30
N LEU A 206 -14.33 -3.88 -8.16
CA LEU A 206 -13.43 -4.38 -9.21
C LEU A 206 -13.06 -3.27 -10.18
N THR A 207 -14.05 -2.53 -10.67
CA THR A 207 -13.85 -1.45 -11.66
C THR A 207 -12.95 -0.36 -11.10
N MET A 208 -13.23 0.15 -9.90
CA MET A 208 -12.43 1.21 -9.29
C MET A 208 -11.03 0.75 -8.90
N THR A 209 -10.88 -0.49 -8.44
CA THR A 209 -9.56 -1.07 -8.16
C THR A 209 -8.75 -1.24 -9.45
N SER A 210 -9.38 -1.65 -10.56
CA SER A 210 -8.75 -1.70 -11.88
C SER A 210 -8.33 -0.31 -12.36
N ILE A 211 -9.18 0.70 -12.20
CA ILE A 211 -8.86 2.09 -12.55
C ILE A 211 -7.65 2.56 -11.73
N GLY A 212 -7.64 2.32 -10.42
CA GLY A 212 -6.51 2.66 -9.54
C GLY A 212 -5.21 2.00 -10.01
N LEU A 213 -5.24 0.70 -10.32
CA LEU A 213 -4.09 -0.03 -10.85
C LEU A 213 -3.61 0.55 -12.18
N ILE A 214 -4.51 0.85 -13.12
CA ILE A 214 -4.16 1.46 -14.41
C ILE A 214 -3.52 2.83 -14.21
N ILE A 215 -4.06 3.66 -13.31
CA ILE A 215 -3.46 4.96 -12.96
C ILE A 215 -2.06 4.76 -12.40
N GLY A 216 -1.87 3.81 -11.47
CA GLY A 216 -0.56 3.47 -10.92
C GLY A 216 0.44 3.05 -12.00
N LEU A 217 0.05 2.12 -12.88
CA LEU A 217 0.88 1.63 -13.99
C LEU A 217 1.24 2.73 -14.98
N LEU A 218 0.28 3.60 -15.35
CA LEU A 218 0.51 4.70 -16.27
C LEU A 218 1.40 5.76 -15.61
N LEU A 219 1.11 6.17 -14.39
CA LEU A 219 1.89 7.19 -13.67
C LEU A 219 3.34 6.71 -13.46
N GLY A 220 3.52 5.48 -12.98
CA GLY A 220 4.85 4.92 -12.78
C GLY A 220 5.57 4.68 -14.11
N GLY A 221 4.91 3.98 -15.05
CA GLY A 221 5.51 3.56 -16.30
C GLY A 221 5.83 4.72 -17.24
N PHE A 222 4.88 5.63 -17.47
CA PHE A 222 5.07 6.76 -18.38
C PHE A 222 6.14 7.73 -17.85
N ILE A 223 6.05 8.11 -16.57
CA ILE A 223 6.97 9.09 -16.00
C ILE A 223 8.39 8.50 -15.92
N THR A 224 8.56 7.27 -15.44
CA THR A 224 9.90 6.67 -15.38
C THR A 224 10.48 6.39 -16.76
N HIS A 225 9.66 6.05 -17.75
CA HIS A 225 10.10 5.93 -19.15
C HIS A 225 10.54 7.27 -19.75
N LEU A 226 9.84 8.37 -19.44
CA LEU A 226 10.26 9.72 -19.84
C LEU A 226 11.56 10.15 -19.17
N TYR A 227 11.74 9.84 -17.88
CA TYR A 227 13.00 10.11 -17.16
C TYR A 227 14.17 9.30 -17.72
N ASP A 228 13.93 8.06 -18.15
CA ASP A 228 14.95 7.21 -18.77
C ASP A 228 15.38 7.74 -20.15
N ARG A 229 14.44 8.36 -20.88
CA ARG A 229 14.69 8.97 -22.19
C ARG A 229 15.35 10.35 -22.09
N SER A 230 15.00 11.12 -21.06
CA SER A 230 15.63 12.41 -20.75
C SER A 230 16.89 12.17 -19.93
N SER A 231 17.96 11.82 -20.63
CA SER A 231 19.26 11.43 -20.09
C SER A 231 19.97 12.55 -19.30
N PHE A 232 19.46 12.89 -18.11
CA PHE A 232 20.32 13.41 -17.05
C PHE A 232 21.11 12.22 -16.52
N HIS A 233 22.19 11.88 -17.22
CA HIS A 233 23.26 11.08 -16.66
C HIS A 233 23.62 11.71 -15.33
N ARG A 234 23.15 11.12 -14.23
CA ARG A 234 23.62 11.47 -12.90
C ARG A 234 25.07 11.02 -12.91
N ILE A 235 25.97 11.96 -13.21
CA ILE A 235 27.41 11.72 -13.33
C ILE A 235 27.83 10.89 -12.11
N PRO A 236 28.09 9.59 -12.28
CA PRO A 236 28.56 8.76 -11.20
C PRO A 236 29.89 9.36 -10.76
N GLY A 237 29.99 9.68 -9.47
CA GLY A 237 31.21 10.27 -8.94
C GLY A 237 31.29 11.80 -8.94
N ALA A 238 30.21 12.58 -9.13
CA ALA A 238 30.29 14.02 -8.84
C ALA A 238 30.60 14.30 -7.35
N VAL A 239 29.99 13.51 -6.46
CA VAL A 239 30.27 13.55 -5.02
C VAL A 239 31.62 12.91 -4.71
N GLU A 240 31.99 11.85 -5.41
CA GLU A 240 33.25 11.12 -5.20
C GLU A 240 34.46 11.90 -5.72
N MET A 241 34.33 12.60 -6.85
CA MET A 241 35.29 13.57 -7.35
C MET A 241 35.32 14.82 -6.48
N ALA A 242 34.19 15.32 -5.96
CA ALA A 242 34.20 16.45 -5.03
C ALA A 242 34.93 16.10 -3.72
N ILE A 243 34.66 14.92 -3.16
CA ILE A 243 35.33 14.40 -1.95
C ILE A 243 36.81 14.12 -2.26
N ALA A 244 37.14 13.52 -3.40
CA ALA A 244 38.53 13.26 -3.80
C ALA A 244 39.31 14.56 -4.04
N VAL A 245 38.71 15.56 -4.68
CA VAL A 245 39.30 16.90 -4.89
C VAL A 245 39.51 17.61 -3.55
N GLU A 246 38.56 17.52 -2.62
CA GLU A 246 38.67 18.14 -1.30
C GLU A 246 39.73 17.47 -0.43
N HIS A 247 39.80 16.13 -0.43
CA HIS A 247 40.89 15.39 0.22
C HIS A 247 42.24 15.71 -0.41
N GLN A 248 42.34 15.77 -1.74
CA GLN A 248 43.59 16.06 -2.44
C GLN A 248 44.06 17.50 -2.18
N ALA A 249 43.14 18.46 -2.11
CA ALA A 249 43.42 19.84 -1.71
C ALA A 249 43.92 19.94 -0.25
N GLN A 250 43.33 19.18 0.68
CA GLN A 250 43.79 19.13 2.07
C GLN A 250 45.17 18.49 2.23
N TYR A 251 45.48 17.44 1.45
CA TYR A 251 46.81 16.83 1.44
C TYR A 251 47.88 17.79 0.89
N GLN A 252 47.60 18.49 -0.21
CA GLN A 252 48.50 19.48 -0.78
C GLN A 252 48.74 20.65 0.18
N ALA A 253 47.69 21.18 0.83
CA ALA A 253 47.81 22.25 1.81
C ALA A 253 48.66 21.85 3.03
N ARG A 254 48.58 20.58 3.46
CA ARG A 254 49.42 20.02 4.54
C ARG A 254 50.87 19.80 4.13
N GLN A 255 51.13 19.45 2.86
CA GLN A 255 52.49 19.33 2.34
C GLN A 255 53.15 20.70 2.19
N SER A 256 52.46 21.67 1.58
CA SER A 256 52.99 23.03 1.43
C SER A 256 53.27 23.70 2.79
N ALA A 257 52.43 23.46 3.80
CA ALA A 257 52.66 23.95 5.17
C ALA A 257 53.88 23.29 5.84
N ARG A 258 54.15 22.00 5.54
CA ARG A 258 55.34 21.29 6.02
C ARG A 258 56.61 21.79 5.33
N GLU A 259 56.57 22.00 4.02
CA GLU A 259 57.71 22.53 3.25
C GLU A 259 58.05 23.96 3.69
N SER A 260 57.05 24.83 3.90
CA SER A 260 57.27 26.19 4.42
C SER A 260 57.83 26.21 5.85
N SER A 261 57.54 25.18 6.65
CA SER A 261 58.09 25.05 8.02
C SER A 261 59.52 24.48 8.05
N SER A 262 59.97 23.85 6.97
CA SER A 262 61.36 23.37 6.82
C SER A 262 62.30 24.38 6.14
N GLU A 263 61.75 25.42 5.50
CA GLU A 263 62.52 26.49 4.83
C GLU A 263 62.70 27.76 5.67
N GLN A 264 62.21 27.80 6.91
CA GLN A 264 62.52 28.89 7.84
C GLN A 264 63.72 28.49 8.74
N PRO A 265 64.91 29.09 8.56
CA PRO A 265 66.06 28.88 9.44
C PRO A 265 65.89 29.51 10.82
#